data_AF-A0A483AB13-F1
#
_entry.id   AF-A0A483AB13-F1
#
_cell.length_a   1.000
_cell.length_b   1.000
_cell.length_c   1.000
_cell.angle_alpha   90.00
_cell.angle_beta   90.00
_cell.angle_gamma   90.00
#
_symmetry.space_group_name_H-M   'P 1'
#
loop_
_entity.id
_entity.type
_entity.pdbx_description
1 polymer ?
#
loop_
_entity_poly.entity_id
_entity_poly.type
_entity_poly.pdbx_seq_one_letter_code
_entity_poly.pdbx_strand_id
1 'polypeptide(L)'
;MDQVAKNKGDYVWKNIADVEAMGQVRMDAMQAFLSDYELGKKSGRYINASLPTLPFNNTEFELALCSHYLFLYSEHVNQEQHILSMRELCRVASEVRVYPLLSISNNQISPHLEPVMSAIKKSGCNASLIPVEYEFQKGATEMLVVKCV
;
A
#
# COMPACT_ATOMS: atom_id res chain seq x y z
N MET A 1 -14.58 -0.74 14.67
CA MET A 1 -14.30 -2.19 14.50
C MET A 1 -15.49 -2.95 13.91
N ASP A 2 -16.69 -2.36 13.96
CA ASP A 2 -17.96 -2.96 13.55
C ASP A 2 -17.99 -3.54 12.13
N GLN A 3 -17.33 -2.90 11.17
CA GLN A 3 -17.30 -3.38 9.79
C GLN A 3 -16.47 -4.66 9.65
N VAL A 4 -15.34 -4.76 10.37
CA VAL A 4 -14.53 -5.99 10.43
C VAL A 4 -15.28 -7.08 11.20
N ALA A 5 -15.96 -6.72 12.29
CA ALA A 5 -16.76 -7.65 13.07
C ALA A 5 -17.95 -8.24 12.27
N LYS A 6 -18.57 -7.44 11.39
CA LYS A 6 -19.64 -7.87 10.48
C LYS A 6 -19.10 -8.75 9.34
N ASN A 7 -17.87 -8.52 8.91
CA ASN A 7 -17.26 -9.19 7.75
C ASN A 7 -16.12 -10.15 8.15
N LYS A 8 -16.21 -10.83 9.30
CA LYS A 8 -15.12 -11.69 9.82
C LYS A 8 -14.61 -12.75 8.83
N GLY A 9 -15.47 -13.24 7.93
CA GLY A 9 -15.12 -14.26 6.93
C GLY A 9 -14.20 -13.76 5.80
N ASP A 10 -14.05 -12.45 5.68
CA ASP A 10 -13.18 -11.78 4.71
C ASP A 10 -11.72 -11.65 5.19
N TYR A 11 -11.45 -12.06 6.43
CA TYR A 11 -10.14 -11.90 7.07
C TYR A 11 -9.58 -13.23 7.57
N VAL A 12 -8.24 -13.30 7.61
CA VAL A 12 -7.49 -14.43 8.14
C VAL A 12 -6.94 -14.07 9.52
N TRP A 13 -7.38 -14.83 10.53
CA TRP A 13 -7.07 -14.60 11.95
C TRP A 13 -5.88 -15.45 12.44
N LYS A 14 -4.86 -15.61 11.60
CA LYS A 14 -3.64 -16.37 11.95
C LYS A 14 -2.67 -15.51 12.74
N ASN A 15 -2.38 -14.31 12.24
CA ASN A 15 -1.40 -13.39 12.83
C ASN A 15 -2.04 -12.43 13.85
N ILE A 16 -3.37 -12.26 13.77
CA ILE A 16 -4.16 -11.46 14.69
C ILE A 16 -5.28 -12.36 15.19
N ALA A 17 -5.32 -12.61 16.51
CA ALA A 17 -6.17 -13.65 17.09
C ALA A 17 -7.67 -13.38 16.89
N ASP A 18 -8.09 -12.12 17.07
CA ASP A 18 -9.47 -11.71 16.96
C ASP A 18 -9.60 -10.19 16.74
N VAL A 19 -10.84 -9.71 16.70
CA VAL A 19 -11.17 -8.30 16.51
C VAL A 19 -10.63 -7.43 17.66
N GLU A 20 -10.58 -7.93 18.89
CA GLU A 20 -10.07 -7.16 20.02
C GLU A 20 -8.56 -6.99 19.93
N ALA A 21 -7.83 -8.08 19.69
CA ALA A 21 -6.40 -8.06 19.42
C ALA A 21 -6.05 -7.15 18.23
N MET A 22 -6.87 -7.18 17.17
CA MET A 22 -6.73 -6.27 16.03
C MET A 22 -6.91 -4.80 16.45
N GLY A 23 -7.88 -4.54 17.32
CA GLY A 23 -8.12 -3.22 17.90
C GLY A 23 -6.88 -2.75 18.65
N GLN A 24 -6.32 -3.61 19.49
CA GLN A 24 -5.11 -3.30 20.28
C GLN A 24 -3.91 -2.99 19.36
N VAL A 25 -3.62 -3.84 18.38
CA VAL A 25 -2.53 -3.62 17.41
C VAL A 25 -2.68 -2.28 16.70
N ARG A 26 -3.90 -1.92 16.30
CA ARG A 26 -4.17 -0.61 15.65
C ARG A 26 -3.98 0.57 16.61
N MET A 27 -4.40 0.41 17.86
CA MET A 27 -4.23 1.44 18.89
C MET A 27 -2.76 1.64 19.24
N ASP A 28 -1.99 0.56 19.35
CA ASP A 28 -0.55 0.62 19.63
C ASP A 28 0.20 1.33 18.49
N ALA A 29 -0.11 0.99 17.23
CA ALA A 29 0.46 1.68 16.06
C ALA A 29 0.08 3.16 16.03
N MET A 30 -1.17 3.50 16.36
CA MET A 30 -1.61 4.90 16.46
C MET A 30 -0.87 5.64 17.56
N GLN A 31 -0.69 5.04 18.74
CA GLN A 31 0.02 5.65 19.85
C GLN A 31 1.50 5.86 19.52
N ALA A 32 2.14 4.90 18.85
CA ALA A 32 3.51 5.04 18.36
C ALA A 32 3.63 6.21 17.37
N PHE A 33 2.72 6.32 16.40
CA PHE A 33 2.65 7.45 15.48
C PHE A 33 2.48 8.78 16.21
N LEU A 34 1.50 8.90 17.11
CA LEU A 34 1.21 10.15 17.82
C LEU A 34 2.36 10.60 18.71
N SER A 35 3.07 9.64 19.33
CA SER A 35 4.23 9.93 20.17
C SER A 35 5.41 10.48 19.36
N ASP A 36 5.53 10.07 18.09
CA ASP A 36 6.62 10.47 17.21
C ASP A 36 6.28 11.71 16.34
N TYR A 37 5.00 11.92 16.03
CA TYR A 37 4.53 12.83 14.97
C TYR A 37 5.04 14.27 15.11
N GLU A 38 4.90 14.89 16.28
CA GLU A 38 5.27 16.30 16.47
C GLU A 38 6.78 16.54 16.27
N LEU A 39 7.61 15.66 16.81
CA LEU A 39 9.06 15.74 16.62
C LEU A 39 9.43 15.39 15.17
N GLY A 40 8.83 14.33 14.64
CA GLY A 40 9.07 13.88 13.27
C GLY A 40 8.75 14.95 12.24
N LYS A 41 7.63 15.66 12.42
CA LYS A 41 7.20 16.75 11.55
C LYS A 41 8.19 17.91 11.60
N LYS A 42 8.64 18.31 12.79
CA LYS A 42 9.67 19.35 12.95
C LYS A 42 11.01 18.95 12.32
N SER A 43 11.35 17.66 12.35
CA SER A 43 12.55 17.12 11.68
C SER A 43 12.38 16.84 10.18
N GLY A 44 11.22 17.12 9.59
CA GLY A 44 10.96 16.92 8.16
C GLY A 44 10.62 15.48 7.73
N ARG A 45 10.38 14.55 8.67
CA ARG A 45 10.03 13.15 8.35
C ARG A 45 8.58 12.96 7.90
N TYR A 46 7.68 13.84 8.34
CA TYR A 46 6.27 13.84 7.93
C TYR A 46 6.00 15.03 7.02
N ILE A 47 5.71 14.74 5.75
CA ILE A 47 5.47 15.73 4.70
C ILE A 47 4.01 15.62 4.24
N ASN A 48 3.32 16.77 4.15
CA ASN A 48 1.99 16.82 3.57
C ASN A 48 2.11 16.81 2.04
N ALA A 49 1.82 15.67 1.42
CA ALA A 49 1.91 15.45 -0.02
C ALA A 49 0.84 14.45 -0.47
N SER A 50 0.59 14.41 -1.77
CA SER A 50 -0.40 13.49 -2.37
C SER A 50 0.07 13.00 -3.72
N LEU A 51 -0.15 11.72 -4.00
CA LEU A 51 0.02 11.19 -5.35
C LEU A 51 -0.99 11.85 -6.31
N PRO A 52 -0.62 12.07 -7.59
CA PRO A 52 0.58 11.57 -8.26
C PRO A 52 1.76 12.57 -8.30
N THR A 53 1.80 13.58 -7.42
CA THR A 53 2.88 14.59 -7.44
C THR A 53 3.50 14.72 -6.06
N LEU A 54 4.71 14.20 -5.88
CA LEU A 54 5.45 14.24 -4.64
C LEU A 54 6.62 15.25 -4.70
N PRO A 55 6.91 15.97 -3.61
CA PRO A 55 7.93 17.01 -3.56
C PRO A 55 9.34 16.45 -3.35
N PHE A 56 9.68 15.36 -4.05
CA PHE A 56 10.97 14.68 -3.95
C PHE A 56 11.68 14.63 -5.29
N ASN A 57 13.00 14.54 -5.25
CA ASN A 57 13.84 14.38 -6.42
C ASN A 57 13.69 12.97 -7.02
N ASN A 58 14.25 12.80 -8.22
CA ASN A 58 14.30 11.48 -8.83
C ASN A 58 15.24 10.57 -8.02
N THR A 59 14.82 9.35 -7.74
CA THR A 59 15.61 8.32 -7.03
C THR A 59 16.15 8.83 -5.69
N GLU A 60 15.38 9.64 -4.97
CA GLU A 60 15.76 10.17 -3.65
C GLU A 60 15.76 9.08 -2.57
N PHE A 61 14.92 8.05 -2.74
CA PHE A 61 14.79 6.94 -1.81
C PHE A 61 15.22 5.61 -2.42
N GLU A 62 15.77 4.73 -1.59
CA GLU A 62 16.02 3.35 -2.01
C GLU A 62 14.71 2.53 -2.09
N LEU A 63 13.72 2.88 -1.25
CA LEU A 63 12.47 2.12 -1.10
C LEU A 63 11.27 3.03 -0.81
N ALA A 64 10.20 2.83 -1.59
CA ALA A 64 8.86 3.36 -1.29
C ALA A 64 7.90 2.21 -0.93
N LEU A 65 7.16 2.38 0.16
CA LEU A 65 6.14 1.45 0.61
C LEU A 65 4.75 2.08 0.45
N CYS A 66 3.89 1.46 -0.35
CA CYS A 66 2.49 1.85 -0.49
C CYS A 66 1.62 0.75 0.09
N SER A 67 1.03 1.00 1.26
CA SER A 67 0.21 0.00 1.95
C SER A 67 -1.25 0.04 1.47
N HIS A 68 -2.18 0.43 2.34
CA HIS A 68 -3.63 0.41 2.14
C HIS A 68 -4.15 1.51 1.19
N TYR A 69 -3.39 1.88 0.15
CA TYR A 69 -3.79 2.83 -0.89
C TYR A 69 -3.76 2.16 -2.28
N LEU A 70 -4.16 2.88 -3.32
CA LEU A 70 -4.28 2.37 -4.70
C LEU A 70 -5.24 1.17 -4.79
N PHE A 71 -4.71 -0.05 -4.87
CA PHE A 71 -5.47 -1.25 -5.20
C PHE A 71 -6.53 -1.60 -4.16
N LEU A 72 -6.29 -1.31 -2.88
CA LEU A 72 -7.31 -1.49 -1.85
C LEU A 72 -8.57 -0.65 -2.12
N TYR A 73 -8.39 0.55 -2.66
CA TYR A 73 -9.46 1.47 -3.00
C TYR A 73 -9.76 1.49 -4.50
N SER A 74 -9.78 0.32 -5.13
CA SER A 74 -10.01 0.14 -6.58
C SER A 74 -11.25 0.86 -7.13
N GLU A 75 -12.30 1.00 -6.31
CA GLU A 75 -13.53 1.70 -6.70
C GLU A 75 -13.44 3.24 -6.60
N HIS A 76 -12.48 3.75 -5.81
CA HIS A 76 -12.34 5.18 -5.52
C HIS A 76 -11.20 5.84 -6.31
N VAL A 77 -10.20 5.06 -6.71
CA VAL A 77 -9.06 5.52 -7.50
C VAL A 77 -9.19 4.94 -8.90
N ASN A 78 -9.26 5.79 -9.92
CA ASN A 78 -9.42 5.32 -11.28
C ASN A 78 -8.10 4.77 -11.86
N GLN A 79 -8.15 4.12 -13.02
CA GLN A 79 -6.99 3.46 -13.62
C GLN A 79 -5.85 4.44 -13.95
N GLU A 80 -6.19 5.63 -14.45
CA GLU A 80 -5.19 6.65 -14.80
C GLU A 80 -4.45 7.12 -13.54
N GLN A 81 -5.18 7.39 -12.47
CA GLN A 81 -4.61 7.78 -11.18
C GLN A 81 -3.70 6.68 -10.62
N HIS A 82 -4.06 5.40 -10.76
CA HIS A 82 -3.19 4.29 -10.38
C HIS A 82 -1.86 4.31 -11.14
N ILE A 83 -1.91 4.47 -12.46
CA ILE A 83 -0.72 4.49 -13.32
C ILE A 83 0.16 5.70 -13.00
N LEU A 84 -0.42 6.89 -12.88
CA LEU A 84 0.32 8.12 -12.54
C LEU A 84 0.96 8.01 -11.16
N SER A 85 0.22 7.50 -10.18
CA SER A 85 0.71 7.29 -8.82
C SER A 85 1.88 6.31 -8.78
N MET A 86 1.78 5.18 -9.48
CA MET A 86 2.86 4.20 -9.52
C MET A 86 4.09 4.73 -10.23
N ARG A 87 3.93 5.49 -11.32
CA ARG A 87 5.05 6.17 -11.98
C ARG A 87 5.72 7.16 -11.04
N GLU A 88 4.95 7.91 -10.26
CA GLU A 88 5.51 8.86 -9.30
C GLU A 88 6.31 8.16 -8.19
N LEU A 89 5.78 7.06 -7.64
CA LEU A 89 6.52 6.26 -6.67
C LEU A 89 7.82 5.71 -7.26
N CYS A 90 7.79 5.24 -8.51
CA CYS A 90 8.98 4.76 -9.23
C CYS A 90 9.96 5.89 -9.57
N ARG A 91 9.46 7.11 -9.74
CA ARG A 91 10.31 8.28 -9.98
C ARG A 91 11.12 8.61 -8.74
N VAL A 92 10.48 8.61 -7.56
CA VAL A 92 11.13 9.03 -6.31
C VAL A 92 11.93 7.93 -5.63
N ALA A 93 11.70 6.65 -5.96
CA ALA A 93 12.36 5.52 -5.31
C ALA A 93 12.88 4.46 -6.29
N SER A 94 14.03 3.84 -5.96
CA SER A 94 14.61 2.74 -6.75
C SER A 94 13.76 1.47 -6.72
N GLU A 95 13.12 1.19 -5.58
CA GLU A 95 12.20 0.07 -5.41
C GLU A 95 10.87 0.53 -4.83
N VAL A 96 9.77 0.03 -5.38
CA VAL A 96 8.42 0.28 -4.86
C VAL A 96 7.78 -1.04 -4.48
N ARG A 97 7.20 -1.12 -3.28
CA ARG A 97 6.39 -2.26 -2.84
C ARG A 97 4.97 -1.82 -2.54
N VAL A 98 3.99 -2.54 -3.09
CA VAL A 98 2.57 -2.25 -2.87
C VAL A 98 1.85 -3.47 -2.32
N TYR A 99 1.14 -3.28 -1.21
CA TYR A 99 0.33 -4.33 -0.57
C TYR A 99 -0.79 -3.74 0.31
N PRO A 100 -2.04 -4.23 0.22
CA PRO A 100 -2.50 -5.38 -0.57
C PRO A 100 -2.82 -5.02 -2.02
N LEU A 101 -3.03 -6.04 -2.85
CA LEU A 101 -3.40 -5.88 -4.27
C LEU A 101 -4.90 -6.13 -4.53
N LEU A 102 -5.68 -6.36 -3.47
CA LEU A 102 -7.09 -6.73 -3.51
C LEU A 102 -7.97 -5.52 -3.18
N SER A 103 -9.13 -5.42 -3.80
CA SER A 103 -10.15 -4.42 -3.46
C SER A 103 -10.76 -4.70 -2.08
N ILE A 104 -10.96 -3.65 -1.28
CA ILE A 104 -11.65 -3.75 0.02
C ILE A 104 -13.13 -4.17 -0.10
N SER A 105 -13.75 -3.96 -1.26
CA SER A 105 -15.18 -4.20 -1.45
C SER A 105 -15.55 -5.67 -1.61
N ASN A 106 -14.66 -6.48 -2.19
CA ASN A 106 -14.99 -7.85 -2.61
C ASN A 106 -13.82 -8.86 -2.49
N ASN A 107 -12.67 -8.45 -1.94
CA ASN A 107 -11.47 -9.27 -1.83
C ASN A 107 -10.99 -9.87 -3.18
N GLN A 108 -11.34 -9.24 -4.31
CA GLN A 108 -10.82 -9.62 -5.62
C GLN A 108 -9.57 -8.80 -5.94
N ILE A 109 -8.67 -9.39 -6.71
CA ILE A 109 -7.51 -8.66 -7.27
C ILE A 109 -8.03 -7.41 -8.00
N SER A 110 -7.38 -6.28 -7.75
CA SER A 110 -7.75 -5.02 -8.38
C SER A 110 -7.72 -5.14 -9.90
N PRO A 111 -8.77 -4.69 -10.62
CA PRO A 111 -8.75 -4.66 -12.09
C PRO A 111 -7.68 -3.72 -12.64
N HIS A 112 -7.14 -2.81 -11.81
CA HIS A 112 -6.11 -1.85 -12.19
C HIS A 112 -4.69 -2.45 -12.15
N LEU A 113 -4.49 -3.61 -11.52
CA LEU A 113 -3.16 -4.20 -11.31
C LEU A 113 -2.44 -4.49 -12.63
N GLU A 114 -3.07 -5.24 -13.52
CA GLU A 114 -2.48 -5.59 -14.83
C GLU A 114 -2.20 -4.36 -15.71
N PRO A 115 -3.14 -3.40 -15.87
CA PRO A 115 -2.87 -2.13 -16.56
C PRO A 115 -1.67 -1.38 -15.99
N VAL A 116 -1.55 -1.30 -14.67
CA VAL A 116 -0.41 -0.66 -13.99
C VAL A 116 0.88 -1.39 -14.31
N MET A 117 0.94 -2.71 -14.10
CA MET A 117 2.14 -3.50 -14.36
C MET A 117 2.59 -3.38 -15.82
N SER A 118 1.66 -3.39 -16.77
CA SER A 118 1.94 -3.19 -18.19
C SER A 118 2.49 -1.78 -18.48
N ALA A 119 1.88 -0.75 -17.91
CA ALA A 119 2.33 0.63 -18.08
C ALA A 119 3.73 0.88 -17.52
N ILE A 120 4.04 0.29 -16.36
CA ILE A 120 5.35 0.37 -15.70
C ILE A 120 6.42 -0.38 -16.50
N LYS A 121 6.11 -1.59 -16.99
CA LYS A 121 7.03 -2.36 -17.84
C LYS A 121 7.39 -1.62 -19.13
N LYS A 122 6.42 -0.95 -19.76
CA LYS A 122 6.65 -0.10 -20.95
C LYS A 122 7.55 1.10 -20.66
N SER A 123 7.62 1.54 -19.40
CA SER A 123 8.51 2.62 -18.96
C SER A 123 9.93 2.14 -18.61
N GLY A 124 10.26 0.86 -18.85
CA GLY A 124 11.61 0.32 -18.65
C GLY A 124 11.86 -0.29 -17.26
N CYS A 125 10.87 -0.27 -16.36
CA CYS A 125 11.00 -0.87 -15.03
C CYS A 125 10.52 -2.32 -15.03
N ASN A 126 11.08 -3.15 -14.14
CA ASN A 126 10.57 -4.49 -13.89
C ASN A 126 9.44 -4.44 -12.87
N ALA A 127 8.38 -5.23 -13.08
CA ALA A 127 7.25 -5.36 -12.16
C ALA A 127 6.91 -6.85 -11.97
N SER A 128 6.94 -7.32 -10.72
CA SER A 128 6.77 -8.71 -10.33
C SER A 128 5.86 -8.84 -9.11
N LEU A 129 5.10 -9.93 -9.05
CA LEU A 129 4.34 -10.33 -7.86
C LEU A 129 5.23 -11.23 -7.00
N ILE A 130 5.33 -10.92 -5.71
CA ILE A 130 6.15 -11.65 -4.75
C ILE A 130 5.25 -12.15 -3.62
N PRO A 131 5.27 -13.46 -3.29
CA PRO A 131 4.52 -14.00 -2.17
C PRO A 131 4.90 -13.34 -0.84
N VAL A 132 3.91 -13.18 0.04
CA VAL A 132 4.09 -12.67 1.40
C VAL A 132 3.48 -13.63 2.42
N GLU A 133 4.13 -13.76 3.57
CA GLU A 133 3.62 -14.61 4.67
C GLU A 133 2.49 -13.94 5.45
N TYR A 134 2.42 -12.60 5.40
CA TYR A 134 1.37 -11.84 6.04
C TYR A 134 0.09 -11.87 5.18
N GLU A 135 -0.96 -12.49 5.71
CA GLU A 135 -2.28 -12.51 5.11
C GLU A 135 -3.30 -12.07 6.18
N PHE A 136 -3.81 -10.85 6.04
CA PHE A 136 -4.90 -10.37 6.88
C PHE A 136 -6.21 -10.29 6.11
N GLN A 137 -6.21 -9.65 4.94
CA GLN A 137 -7.31 -9.74 3.99
C GLN A 137 -7.20 -11.09 3.27
N LYS A 138 -8.28 -11.87 3.26
CA LYS A 138 -8.27 -13.22 2.68
C LYS A 138 -7.91 -13.14 1.18
N GLY A 139 -6.92 -13.93 0.78
CA GLY A 139 -6.39 -13.96 -0.58
C GLY A 139 -5.31 -12.91 -0.86
N ALA A 140 -4.99 -12.01 0.08
CA ALA A 140 -3.90 -11.06 -0.06
C ALA A 140 -2.54 -11.72 0.26
N THR A 141 -2.11 -12.61 -0.63
CA THR A 141 -0.92 -13.45 -0.46
C THR A 141 0.29 -12.98 -1.26
N GLU A 142 0.15 -11.92 -2.05
CA GLU A 142 1.22 -11.37 -2.89
C GLU A 142 1.30 -9.85 -2.74
N MET A 143 2.51 -9.31 -2.86
CA MET A 143 2.78 -7.88 -3.02
C MET A 143 3.32 -7.59 -4.41
N LEU A 144 3.05 -6.39 -4.93
CA LEU A 144 3.69 -5.90 -6.14
C LEU A 144 5.05 -5.33 -5.77
N VAL A 145 6.11 -5.78 -6.44
CA VAL A 145 7.45 -5.20 -6.38
C VAL A 145 7.81 -4.62 -7.73
N VAL A 146 8.18 -3.35 -7.76
CA VAL A 146 8.67 -2.65 -8.94
C VAL A 146 10.10 -2.19 -8.70
N LYS A 147 10.97 -2.43 -9.68
CA LYS A 147 12.36 -1.95 -9.68
C LYS A 147 12.66 -1.28 -11.01
N CYS A 148 13.05 -0.02 -10.95
CA CYS A 148 13.47 0.74 -12.14
C CYS A 148 15.00 0.67 -12.25
N VAL A 149 15.48 0.25 -13.42
CA VAL A 149 16.91 0.15 -13.74
C VAL A 149 17.41 1.48 -14.27
#